data_AF-A0A9E4KKD2-F1
#
_entry.id   AF-A0A9E4KKD2-F1
#
_cell.length_a   1.000
_cell.length_b   1.000
_cell.length_c   1.000
_cell.angle_alpha   90.00
_cell.angle_beta   90.00
_cell.angle_gamma   90.00
#
_symmetry.space_group_name_H-M   'P 1'
#
loop_
_entity.id
_entity.type
_entity.pdbx_description
1 polymer ?
#
loop_
_entity_poly.entity_id
_entity_poly.type
_entity_poly.pdbx_seq_one_letter_code
_entity_poly.pdbx_strand_id
1 'polypeptide(L)'
;MPPSTREWGKLYDLPGEFSRIDLTEVVWGGVYTDGIPDLWNPRTITPAEADYIWPGDRVLGVNINGETKAYPLRIVNAHEMVNDTVGGEPISLMW
;
A
#
# COMPACT_ATOMS: atom_id res chain seq x y z
N MET A 1 14.78 -8.88 -34.13
CA MET A 1 15.75 -8.47 -33.08
C MET A 1 15.08 -7.41 -32.22
N PRO A 2 15.19 -7.46 -30.88
CA PRO A 2 14.66 -6.37 -30.05
C PRO A 2 15.44 -5.08 -30.33
N PRO A 3 14.80 -3.89 -30.22
CA PRO A 3 15.45 -2.61 -30.47
C PRO A 3 16.62 -2.36 -29.50
N SER A 4 17.67 -1.67 -29.98
CA SER A 4 18.81 -1.29 -29.14
C SER A 4 18.40 -0.31 -28.03
N THR A 5 19.05 -0.43 -26.87
CA THR A 5 18.84 0.34 -25.63
C THR A 5 18.75 1.86 -25.79
N ARG A 6 19.32 2.42 -26.86
CA ARG A 6 19.36 3.87 -27.14
C ARG A 6 18.05 4.48 -27.64
N GLU A 7 17.12 3.65 -28.13
CA GLU A 7 15.83 4.14 -28.67
C GLU A 7 14.77 4.35 -27.56
N TRP A 8 14.99 3.82 -26.35
CA TRP A 8 14.07 3.96 -25.21
C TRP A 8 14.10 5.35 -24.56
N GLY A 9 15.21 6.09 -24.66
CA GLY A 9 15.30 7.44 -24.11
C GLY A 9 14.37 8.46 -24.75
N LYS A 10 13.90 8.21 -25.99
CA LYS A 10 13.00 9.13 -26.72
C LYS A 10 11.53 9.01 -26.33
N LEU A 11 11.15 7.99 -25.55
CA LEU A 11 9.75 7.74 -25.17
C LEU A 11 9.35 8.44 -23.85
N TYR A 12 10.31 8.90 -23.06
CA TYR A 12 10.06 9.39 -21.69
C TYR A 12 10.51 10.83 -21.43
N ASP A 13 11.31 11.42 -22.33
CA ASP A 13 11.67 12.84 -22.26
C ASP A 13 10.69 13.66 -23.11
N LEU A 14 9.74 14.35 -22.45
CA LEU A 14 8.98 15.40 -23.11
C LEU A 14 9.94 16.53 -23.53
N PRO A 15 9.66 17.27 -24.63
CA PRO A 15 10.56 18.32 -25.08
C PRO A 15 10.86 19.35 -23.97
N GLY A 16 12.11 19.40 -23.52
CA GLY A 16 12.57 20.32 -22.48
C GLY A 16 12.54 19.78 -21.04
N GLU A 17 12.09 18.54 -20.83
CA GLU A 17 12.16 17.85 -19.54
C GLU A 17 13.13 16.68 -19.64
N PHE A 18 14.08 16.62 -18.71
CA PHE A 18 15.05 15.54 -18.60
C PHE A 18 14.83 14.82 -17.27
N SER A 19 14.88 13.49 -17.29
CA SER A 19 14.94 12.69 -16.07
C SER A 19 16.12 13.13 -15.18
N ARG A 20 15.89 13.21 -13.86
CA ARG A 20 16.93 13.50 -12.85
C ARG A 20 17.66 12.24 -12.36
N ILE A 21 17.24 11.07 -12.83
CA ILE A 21 17.84 9.77 -12.51
C ILE A 21 18.30 9.06 -13.78
N ASP A 22 19.29 8.18 -13.67
CA ASP A 22 19.70 7.31 -14.77
C ASP A 22 18.61 6.24 -15.00
N LEU A 23 17.92 6.31 -16.16
CA LEU A 23 16.85 5.37 -16.48
C LEU A 23 17.35 3.92 -16.64
N THR A 24 18.66 3.70 -16.81
CA THR A 24 19.23 2.34 -16.83
C THR A 24 19.27 1.69 -15.45
N GLU A 25 19.13 2.47 -14.37
CA GLU A 25 19.01 1.97 -13.01
C GLU A 25 17.57 1.56 -12.65
N VAL A 26 16.58 1.89 -13.50
CA VAL A 26 15.18 1.49 -13.29
C VAL A 26 15.03 0.00 -13.58
N VAL A 27 14.76 -0.77 -12.54
CA VAL A 27 14.60 -2.23 -12.60
C VAL A 27 13.27 -2.65 -11.97
N TRP A 28 12.75 -3.80 -12.38
CA TRP A 28 11.53 -4.38 -11.80
C TRP A 28 11.80 -4.92 -10.39
N GLY A 29 10.95 -4.57 -9.42
CA GLY A 29 11.12 -4.90 -8.00
C GLY A 29 10.81 -6.34 -7.59
N GLY A 30 10.43 -7.22 -8.52
CA GLY A 30 10.22 -8.65 -8.22
C GLY A 30 8.82 -9.04 -7.71
N VAL A 31 7.93 -8.08 -7.48
CA VAL A 31 6.56 -8.34 -7.02
C VAL A 31 5.61 -8.41 -8.22
N TYR A 32 4.95 -9.55 -8.39
CA TYR A 32 3.91 -9.72 -9.40
C TYR A 32 2.62 -8.99 -8.99
N THR A 33 1.72 -8.77 -9.94
CA THR A 33 0.34 -8.38 -9.62
C THR A 33 -0.24 -9.34 -8.57
N ASP A 34 -0.90 -8.79 -7.55
CA ASP A 34 -1.43 -9.52 -6.39
C ASP A 34 -0.38 -10.28 -5.55
N GLY A 35 0.91 -9.99 -5.73
CA GLY A 35 2.01 -10.57 -4.95
C GLY A 35 2.03 -10.10 -3.49
N ILE A 36 1.34 -9.01 -3.18
CA ILE A 36 1.08 -8.52 -1.82
C ILE A 36 -0.45 -8.51 -1.67
N PRO A 37 -1.02 -9.52 -1.00
CA PRO A 37 -2.47 -9.63 -0.88
C PRO A 37 -3.00 -8.54 0.05
N ASP A 38 -4.03 -7.82 -0.38
CA ASP A 38 -4.70 -6.83 0.45
C ASP A 38 -5.58 -7.50 1.53
N LEU A 39 -5.99 -6.71 2.51
CA LEU A 39 -7.00 -7.12 3.46
C LEU A 39 -8.37 -6.66 2.99
N TRP A 40 -9.25 -7.62 2.69
CA TRP A 40 -10.63 -7.35 2.29
C TRP A 40 -11.61 -7.68 3.41
N ASN A 41 -12.31 -6.66 3.93
CA ASN A 41 -13.23 -6.74 5.08
C ASN A 41 -12.71 -7.67 6.17
N PRO A 42 -11.50 -7.40 6.72
CA PRO A 42 -10.84 -8.31 7.63
C PRO A 42 -11.68 -8.51 8.89
N ARG A 43 -11.60 -9.72 9.46
CA ARG A 43 -12.22 -10.00 10.76
C ARG A 43 -11.67 -9.02 11.81
N THR A 44 -12.58 -8.37 12.52
CA THR A 44 -12.26 -7.55 13.68
C THR A 44 -12.40 -8.35 14.97
N ILE A 45 -11.69 -7.91 16.00
CA ILE A 45 -11.77 -8.44 17.36
C ILE A 45 -11.89 -7.27 18.34
N THR A 46 -12.34 -7.55 19.56
CA THR A 46 -12.39 -6.53 20.61
C THR A 46 -10.99 -6.18 21.13
N PRO A 47 -10.81 -5.01 21.74
CA PRO A 47 -9.53 -4.65 22.37
C PRO A 47 -9.05 -5.65 23.43
N ALA A 48 -9.99 -6.30 24.16
CA ALA A 48 -9.66 -7.29 25.18
C ALA A 48 -9.16 -8.61 24.60
N GLU A 49 -9.55 -8.94 23.36
CA GLU A 49 -9.10 -10.14 22.64
C GLU A 49 -7.78 -9.91 21.88
N ALA A 50 -7.35 -8.66 21.71
CA ALA A 50 -6.14 -8.31 20.97
C ALA A 50 -4.86 -8.49 21.79
N ASP A 51 -4.59 -9.72 22.20
CA ASP A 51 -3.43 -10.14 23.02
C ASP A 51 -2.06 -9.93 22.36
N TYR A 52 -2.06 -9.63 21.06
CA TYR A 52 -0.88 -9.37 20.24
C TYR A 52 -0.49 -7.87 20.17
N ILE A 53 -1.24 -6.96 20.82
CA ILE A 53 -0.95 -5.51 20.87
C ILE A 53 -0.15 -5.18 22.12
N TRP A 54 1.01 -4.53 21.93
CA TRP A 54 1.86 -4.07 23.04
C TRP A 54 1.87 -2.55 23.18
N PRO A 55 2.22 -2.02 24.37
CA PRO A 55 2.47 -0.60 24.55
C PRO A 55 3.52 -0.10 23.53
N GLY A 56 3.16 0.91 22.74
CA GLY A 56 4.02 1.48 21.69
C GLY A 56 3.73 0.97 20.29
N ASP A 57 2.92 -0.08 20.12
CA ASP A 57 2.42 -0.47 18.81
C ASP A 57 1.61 0.68 18.21
N ARG A 58 1.88 0.96 16.93
CA ARG A 58 1.17 1.96 16.17
C ARG A 58 -0.04 1.33 15.49
N VAL A 59 -1.14 2.07 15.49
CA VAL A 59 -2.37 1.73 14.80
C VAL A 59 -2.80 2.91 13.94
N LEU A 60 -3.47 2.63 12.83
CA LEU A 60 -4.29 3.62 12.15
C LEU A 60 -5.69 3.53 12.76
N GLY A 61 -6.15 4.62 13.38
CA GLY A 61 -7.48 4.70 13.96
C GLY A 61 -8.46 5.33 12.97
N VAL A 62 -9.62 4.69 12.78
CA VAL A 62 -10.71 5.23 11.95
C VAL A 62 -11.96 5.36 12.80
N ASN A 63 -12.60 6.53 12.77
CA ASN A 63 -13.89 6.78 13.39
C ASN A 63 -14.82 7.41 12.34
N ILE A 64 -15.88 6.69 11.98
CA ILE A 64 -16.88 7.13 11.01
C ILE A 64 -18.26 6.76 11.54
N ASN A 65 -19.20 7.71 11.56
CA ASN A 65 -20.59 7.52 12.00
C ASN A 65 -20.73 6.78 13.36
N GLY A 66 -19.79 7.01 14.27
CA GLY A 66 -19.78 6.41 15.61
C GLY A 66 -19.16 5.01 15.70
N GLU A 67 -18.86 4.36 14.57
CA GLU A 67 -18.06 3.13 14.56
C GLU A 67 -16.57 3.47 14.60
N THR A 68 -15.84 2.81 15.51
CA THR A 68 -14.40 3.00 15.68
C THR A 68 -13.68 1.68 15.46
N LYS A 69 -12.68 1.68 14.56
CA LYS A 69 -11.78 0.55 14.34
C LYS A 69 -10.33 1.00 14.44
N ALA A 70 -9.45 0.09 14.85
CA ALA A 70 -8.01 0.28 14.88
C ALA A 70 -7.35 -0.78 14.00
N TYR A 71 -6.48 -0.35 13.09
CA TYR A 71 -5.73 -1.19 12.15
C TYR A 71 -4.26 -1.20 12.56
N PRO A 72 -3.74 -2.29 13.16
CA PRO A 72 -2.37 -2.35 13.63
C PRO A 72 -1.37 -2.27 12.47
N LEU A 73 -0.44 -1.32 12.51
CA LEU A 73 0.52 -1.11 11.42
C LEU A 73 1.34 -2.36 11.14
N ARG A 74 1.74 -3.13 12.16
CA ARG A 74 2.50 -4.38 11.92
C ARG A 74 1.74 -5.43 11.10
N ILE A 75 0.41 -5.32 10.99
CA ILE A 75 -0.40 -6.14 10.09
C ILE A 75 -0.52 -5.43 8.74
N VAL A 76 -0.93 -4.16 8.74
CA VAL A 76 -1.12 -3.38 7.50
C VAL A 76 0.16 -3.30 6.67
N ASN A 77 1.33 -3.17 7.28
CA ASN A 77 2.62 -3.11 6.58
C ASN A 77 2.91 -4.34 5.71
N ALA A 78 2.39 -5.51 6.06
CA ALA A 78 2.60 -6.74 5.28
C ALA A 78 1.60 -6.89 4.13
N HIS A 79 0.47 -6.16 4.20
CA HIS A 79 -0.63 -6.23 3.25
C HIS A 79 -0.78 -4.96 2.40
N GLU A 80 -0.11 -3.87 2.80
CA GLU A 80 -0.04 -2.53 2.19
C GLU A 80 -1.38 -1.80 1.98
N MET A 81 -2.50 -2.52 2.02
CA MET A 81 -3.84 -2.04 1.74
C MET A 81 -4.88 -2.75 2.62
N VAL A 82 -5.84 -1.99 3.13
CA VAL A 82 -7.06 -2.52 3.75
C VAL A 82 -8.27 -1.89 3.09
N ASN A 83 -9.14 -2.73 2.54
CA ASN A 83 -10.45 -2.38 2.03
C ASN A 83 -11.50 -2.85 3.06
N ASP A 84 -12.23 -1.92 3.66
CA ASP A 84 -13.17 -2.21 4.75
C ASP A 84 -14.42 -1.31 4.65
N THR A 85 -15.44 -1.62 5.45
CA THR A 85 -16.58 -0.74 5.68
C THR A 85 -16.61 -0.34 7.15
N VAL A 86 -16.67 0.98 7.42
CA VAL A 86 -16.71 1.54 8.78
C VAL A 86 -17.81 2.59 8.86
N GLY A 87 -18.73 2.43 9.80
CA GLY A 87 -19.85 3.34 9.96
C GLY A 87 -20.80 3.34 8.76
N GLY A 88 -20.82 2.26 7.98
CA GLY A 88 -21.54 2.15 6.70
C GLY A 88 -20.83 2.76 5.50
N GLU A 89 -19.66 3.38 5.68
CA GLU A 89 -18.88 3.97 4.58
C GLU A 89 -17.77 3.03 4.11
N PRO A 90 -17.65 2.77 2.79
CA PRO A 90 -16.53 2.02 2.25
C PRO A 90 -15.25 2.86 2.33
N ILE A 91 -14.17 2.25 2.81
CA ILE A 91 -12.86 2.89 2.93
C ILE A 91 -11.77 2.03 2.28
N SER A 92 -10.74 2.70 1.77
CA SER A 92 -9.44 2.10 1.43
C SER A 92 -8.37 2.81 2.23
N LEU A 93 -7.60 2.03 2.98
CA LEU A 93 -6.53 2.52 3.83
C LEU A 93 -5.20 1.98 3.30
N MET A 94 -4.23 2.88 3.10
CA MET A 94 -2.90 2.60 2.55
C MET A 94 -1.83 3.05 3.56
N TRP A 95 -0.68 2.36 3.60
CA TRP A 95 0.45 2.67 4.49
C TRP A 95 1.78 2.72 3.73
#